data_AF-A0A9R1EYB7-F1
#
_entry.id   AF-A0A9R1EYB7-F1
#
_cell.length_a   1.000
_cell.length_b   1.000
_cell.length_c   1.000
_cell.angle_alpha   90.00
_cell.angle_beta   90.00
_cell.angle_gamma   90.00
#
_symmetry.space_group_name_H-M   'P 1'
#
loop_
_entity.id
_entity.type
_entity.pdbx_description
1 polymer ?
#
loop_
_entity_poly.entity_id
_entity_poly.type
_entity_poly.pdbx_seq_one_letter_code
_entity_poly.pdbx_strand_id
1 'polypeptide(L)'
;MSTMYFFSVGIAALAGVAVMFQSSWRLLYAVTSLPSLAYVFAVMPFVSESPRWYLVRGRANDAMRVLGDIASANGRCIPDNVVLKLDDEGDDVNGAEVGAGKKAEELSSSGTIIDAFRSPATRIRLVLSVIIHFLCAVVYFGLSLNVVNLKTNLYVSVVLNSLAEMPSYVLTALLLQHFGRKPVAIGMMLLSGVFCTAGSLIAGAGAERVVRTVCGVVGIFGISATYNLLAVYTAELFPTVVRTAVLGCAMQASQMGAILAPLVVVLRERVPFAVFGMSGIVGGLLFLCQPETMNKPLYDTMAGLEKGERASRSEDEGAAAAAAENSEI
;
A
#
# COMPACT_ATOMS: atom_id res chain seq x y z
N MET A 1 0.17 -8.48 5.15
CA MET A 1 0.75 -8.06 6.44
C MET A 1 2.11 -8.68 6.73
N SER A 2 2.38 -9.97 6.43
CA SER A 2 3.68 -10.61 6.73
C SER A 2 4.89 -9.90 6.09
N THR A 3 4.76 -9.43 4.85
CA THR A 3 5.82 -8.71 4.11
C THR A 3 6.31 -7.44 4.81
N MET A 4 5.45 -6.79 5.58
CA MET A 4 5.75 -5.51 6.23
C MET A 4 6.59 -5.68 7.49
N TYR A 5 6.43 -6.81 8.19
CA TYR A 5 7.31 -7.17 9.31
C TYR A 5 8.75 -7.36 8.84
N PHE A 6 8.96 -8.03 7.70
CA PHE A 6 10.31 -8.19 7.13
C PHE A 6 10.94 -6.84 6.78
N PHE A 7 10.14 -5.88 6.32
CA PHE A 7 10.62 -4.52 6.04
C PHE A 7 11.11 -3.81 7.31
N SER A 8 10.31 -3.78 8.40
CA SER A 8 10.73 -3.14 9.65
C SER A 8 11.88 -3.89 10.34
N VAL A 9 11.94 -5.24 10.26
CA VAL A 9 13.12 -6.01 10.70
C VAL A 9 14.35 -5.58 9.92
N GLY A 10 14.23 -5.40 8.60
CA GLY A 10 15.32 -4.97 7.73
C GLY A 10 15.86 -3.60 8.12
N ILE A 11 14.99 -2.63 8.42
CA ILE A 11 15.41 -1.28 8.87
C ILE A 11 16.12 -1.36 10.23
N ALA A 12 15.58 -2.12 11.18
CA ALA A 12 16.19 -2.31 12.50
C ALA A 12 17.57 -3.00 12.40
N ALA A 13 17.69 -4.04 11.57
CA ALA A 13 18.95 -4.72 11.31
C ALA A 13 19.97 -3.79 10.64
N LEU A 14 19.54 -3.00 9.65
CA LEU A 14 20.37 -2.00 8.99
C LEU A 14 20.92 -0.97 9.98
N ALA A 15 20.07 -0.47 10.89
CA ALA A 15 20.51 0.46 11.93
C ALA A 15 21.54 -0.18 12.87
N GLY A 16 21.38 -1.45 13.24
CA GLY A 16 22.37 -2.20 14.03
C GLY A 16 23.71 -2.37 13.33
N VAL A 17 23.70 -2.78 12.05
CA VAL A 17 24.91 -2.88 11.22
C VAL A 17 25.58 -1.52 11.06
N ALA A 18 24.80 -0.46 10.90
CA ALA A 18 25.32 0.90 10.75
C ALA A 18 26.03 1.41 12.02
N VAL A 19 25.63 0.96 13.23
CA VAL A 19 26.36 1.24 14.48
C VAL A 19 27.72 0.54 14.52
N MET A 20 27.82 -0.68 13.98
CA MET A 20 29.08 -1.43 13.96
C MET A 20 30.10 -0.85 12.97
N PHE A 21 29.65 -0.24 11.87
CA PHE A 21 30.50 0.21 10.77
C PHE A 21 30.52 1.74 10.57
N GLN A 22 30.43 2.50 11.66
CA GLN A 22 30.38 3.97 11.65
C GLN A 22 31.59 4.64 10.99
N SER A 23 32.78 4.02 11.02
CA SER A 23 34.02 4.62 10.50
C SER A 23 34.16 4.57 8.97
N SER A 24 33.35 3.79 8.25
CA SER A 24 33.51 3.63 6.80
C SER A 24 32.19 3.37 6.08
N TRP A 25 31.61 4.44 5.51
CA TRP A 25 30.38 4.36 4.72
C TRP A 25 30.48 3.37 3.55
N ARG A 26 31.67 3.21 2.95
CA ARG A 26 31.91 2.24 1.86
C ARG A 26 31.74 0.80 2.33
N LEU A 27 32.23 0.49 3.54
CA LEU A 27 32.15 -0.86 4.09
C LEU A 27 30.73 -1.16 4.56
N LEU A 28 30.00 -0.15 5.05
CA LEU A 28 28.56 -0.26 5.31
C LEU A 28 27.79 -0.70 4.05
N TYR A 29 28.02 -0.05 2.89
CA TYR A 29 27.40 -0.47 1.63
C TYR A 29 27.79 -1.88 1.19
N ALA A 30 29.06 -2.26 1.38
CA ALA A 30 29.50 -3.62 1.05
C ALA A 30 28.77 -4.66 1.91
N VAL A 31 28.71 -4.46 3.23
CA VAL A 31 28.07 -5.40 4.17
C VAL A 31 26.57 -5.49 3.92
N THR A 32 25.88 -4.38 3.64
CA THR A 32 24.43 -4.39 3.39
C THR A 32 24.06 -5.04 2.04
N SER A 33 25.00 -5.11 1.09
CA SER A 33 24.80 -5.82 -0.18
C SER A 33 24.99 -7.36 -0.09
N LEU A 34 25.66 -7.86 0.95
CA LEU A 34 25.90 -9.30 1.10
C LEU A 34 24.61 -10.11 1.31
N PRO A 35 23.63 -9.70 2.15
CA PRO A 35 22.37 -10.41 2.30
C PRO A 35 21.54 -10.49 1.01
N SER A 36 21.51 -9.41 0.22
CA SER A 36 20.78 -9.41 -1.06
C SER A 36 21.45 -10.32 -2.08
N LEU A 37 22.78 -10.34 -2.11
CA LEU A 37 23.54 -11.25 -2.97
C LEU A 37 23.35 -12.71 -2.54
N ALA A 38 23.40 -12.98 -1.23
CA ALA A 38 23.11 -14.31 -0.68
C ALA A 38 21.69 -14.77 -1.02
N TYR A 39 20.71 -13.87 -0.98
CA TYR A 39 19.33 -14.17 -1.40
C TYR A 39 19.26 -14.57 -2.87
N VAL A 40 19.94 -13.84 -3.77
CA VAL A 40 19.98 -14.19 -5.20
C VAL A 40 20.57 -15.58 -5.40
N PHE A 41 21.69 -15.90 -4.75
CA PHE A 41 22.31 -17.23 -4.91
C PHE A 41 21.53 -18.35 -4.23
N ALA A 42 20.88 -18.08 -3.09
CA ALA A 42 20.18 -19.10 -2.33
C ALA A 42 18.76 -19.37 -2.82
N VAL A 43 18.06 -18.36 -3.35
CA VAL A 43 16.62 -18.46 -3.67
C VAL A 43 16.37 -18.54 -5.17
N MET A 44 17.13 -17.82 -6.01
CA MET A 44 16.91 -17.81 -7.46
C MET A 44 16.94 -19.23 -8.09
N PRO A 45 17.82 -20.16 -7.68
CA PRO A 45 17.82 -21.51 -8.25
C PRO A 45 16.54 -22.33 -7.99
N PHE A 46 15.75 -21.96 -6.97
CA PHE A 46 14.55 -22.68 -6.56
C PHE A 46 13.25 -21.98 -7.00
N VAL A 47 13.34 -20.78 -7.59
CA VAL A 47 12.17 -20.02 -8.04
C VAL A 47 11.90 -20.34 -9.50
N SER A 48 10.83 -21.10 -9.74
CA SER A 48 10.29 -21.29 -11.09
C SER A 48 9.51 -20.05 -11.54
N GLU A 49 9.66 -19.70 -12.81
CA GLU A 49 8.93 -18.59 -13.44
C GLU A 49 7.42 -18.87 -13.52
N SER A 50 6.58 -17.83 -13.59
CA SER A 50 5.12 -18.04 -13.49
C SER A 50 4.55 -18.81 -14.69
N PRO A 51 3.73 -19.87 -14.49
CA PRO A 51 3.11 -20.62 -15.59
C PRO A 51 2.28 -19.75 -16.54
N ARG A 52 1.62 -18.72 -15.99
CA ARG A 52 0.81 -17.77 -16.76
C ARG A 52 1.66 -16.95 -17.74
N TRP A 53 2.87 -16.55 -17.36
CA TRP A 53 3.78 -15.82 -18.25
C TRP A 53 4.24 -16.68 -19.42
N TYR A 54 4.50 -17.97 -19.18
CA TYR A 54 4.80 -18.93 -20.26
C TYR A 54 3.61 -19.08 -21.22
N LEU A 55 2.38 -19.20 -20.71
CA LEU A 55 1.17 -19.27 -21.54
C LEU A 55 0.99 -18.01 -22.40
N VAL A 56 1.13 -16.82 -21.83
CA VAL A 56 1.01 -15.55 -22.58
C VAL A 56 2.07 -15.41 -23.66
N ARG A 57 3.26 -16.01 -23.47
CA ARG A 57 4.32 -16.04 -24.48
C ARG A 57 4.19 -17.19 -25.50
N GLY A 58 3.06 -17.91 -25.51
CA GLY A 58 2.83 -19.04 -26.41
C GLY A 58 3.64 -20.29 -26.08
N ARG A 59 4.27 -20.36 -24.90
CA ARG A 59 5.07 -21.50 -24.43
C ARG A 59 4.24 -22.40 -23.51
N ALA A 60 3.20 -23.02 -24.07
CA ALA A 60 2.26 -23.87 -23.33
C ALA A 60 2.94 -25.12 -22.72
N ASN A 61 3.94 -25.69 -23.41
CA ASN A 61 4.68 -26.86 -22.91
C ASN A 61 5.50 -26.54 -21.65
N ASP A 62 6.15 -25.37 -21.61
CA ASP A 62 6.93 -24.94 -20.43
C ASP A 62 5.99 -24.60 -19.26
N ALA A 63 4.82 -24.02 -19.54
CA ALA A 63 3.80 -23.79 -18.52
C ALA A 63 3.29 -25.09 -17.88
N MET A 64 3.02 -26.12 -18.69
CA MET A 64 2.61 -27.45 -18.22
C MET A 64 3.71 -28.13 -17.41
N ARG A 65 4.99 -27.98 -17.80
CA ARG A 65 6.13 -28.49 -17.02
C ARG A 65 6.20 -27.88 -15.63
N VAL A 66 6.18 -26.55 -15.55
CA VAL A 66 6.22 -25.85 -14.25
C VAL A 66 5.01 -26.20 -13.39
N LEU A 67 3.82 -26.31 -13.98
CA LEU A 67 2.63 -26.76 -13.27
C LEU A 67 2.75 -28.21 -12.77
N GLY A 68 3.34 -29.10 -13.58
CA GLY A 68 3.65 -30.47 -13.19
C GLY A 68 4.62 -30.54 -12.00
N ASP A 69 5.68 -29.73 -12.03
CA ASP A 69 6.64 -29.62 -10.93
C ASP A 69 5.96 -29.12 -9.65
N ILE A 70 5.13 -28.08 -9.74
CA ILE A 70 4.35 -27.55 -8.60
C ILE A 70 3.35 -28.59 -8.09
N ALA A 71 2.66 -29.30 -8.98
CA ALA A 71 1.69 -30.32 -8.60
C ALA A 71 2.38 -31.48 -7.87
N SER A 72 3.51 -31.95 -8.40
CA SER A 72 4.31 -33.02 -7.78
C SER A 72 4.85 -32.62 -6.40
N ALA A 73 5.33 -31.38 -6.24
CA ALA A 73 5.77 -30.84 -4.95
C ALA A 73 4.62 -30.74 -3.92
N ASN A 74 3.39 -30.55 -4.39
CA ASN A 74 2.17 -30.52 -3.56
C ASN A 74 1.49 -31.91 -3.42
N GLY A 75 2.09 -32.98 -3.93
CA GLY A 75 1.55 -34.34 -3.85
C GLY A 75 0.29 -34.58 -4.71
N ARG A 76 0.07 -33.80 -5.78
CA ARG A 76 -1.05 -33.96 -6.72
C ARG A 76 -0.54 -34.22 -8.13
N CYS A 77 -1.32 -34.92 -8.95
CA CYS A 77 -1.04 -35.11 -10.37
C CYS A 77 -2.04 -34.29 -11.20
N ILE A 78 -1.54 -33.68 -12.27
CA ILE A 78 -2.38 -33.02 -13.27
C ILE A 78 -2.95 -34.12 -14.18
N PRO A 79 -4.28 -34.15 -14.43
CA PRO A 79 -4.85 -35.12 -15.35
C PRO A 79 -4.33 -34.91 -16.78
N ASP A 80 -3.99 -36.01 -17.47
CA ASP A 80 -3.33 -36.02 -18.80
C ASP A 80 -4.12 -35.33 -19.93
N ASN A 81 -5.37 -34.90 -19.65
CA ASN A 81 -6.31 -34.36 -20.63
C ASN A 81 -6.51 -32.83 -20.50
N VAL A 82 -5.68 -32.14 -19.72
CA VAL A 82 -5.84 -30.70 -19.46
C VAL A 82 -4.99 -29.88 -20.44
N VAL A 83 -5.66 -29.18 -21.35
CA VAL A 83 -5.05 -28.16 -22.20
C VAL A 83 -5.24 -26.80 -21.52
N LEU A 84 -4.13 -26.12 -21.22
CA LEU A 84 -4.17 -24.76 -20.69
C LEU A 84 -4.57 -23.80 -21.82
N LYS A 85 -5.82 -23.33 -21.78
CA LYS A 85 -6.27 -22.21 -22.61
C LYS A 85 -6.27 -20.92 -21.81
N LEU A 86 -6.01 -19.81 -22.48
CA LEU A 86 -6.31 -18.49 -21.95
C LEU A 86 -7.83 -18.28 -22.10
N ASP A 87 -8.50 -17.74 -21.08
CA ASP A 87 -9.97 -17.55 -21.02
C ASP A 87 -10.58 -16.72 -22.18
N ASP A 88 -9.75 -16.18 -23.09
CA ASP A 88 -10.15 -15.32 -24.21
C ASP A 88 -10.04 -16.02 -25.59
N GLU A 89 -9.65 -17.30 -25.63
CA GLU A 89 -9.84 -18.13 -26.83
C GLU A 89 -11.29 -18.60 -26.90
N GLY A 90 -12.15 -17.71 -27.39
CA GLY A 90 -13.46 -18.06 -27.93
C GLY A 90 -13.35 -19.24 -28.91
N ASP A 91 -14.40 -20.03 -28.92
CA ASP A 91 -14.55 -21.33 -29.55
C ASP A 91 -14.49 -21.26 -31.10
N ASP A 92 -13.32 -20.96 -31.68
CA ASP A 92 -13.11 -21.02 -33.12
C ASP A 92 -11.93 -21.95 -33.45
N VAL A 93 -12.30 -23.20 -33.72
CA VAL A 93 -11.49 -24.17 -34.44
C VAL A 93 -11.20 -23.59 -35.82
N ASN A 94 -9.96 -23.16 -36.10
CA ASN A 94 -9.20 -23.47 -37.31
C ASN A 94 -7.91 -22.63 -37.41
N GLY A 95 -6.82 -23.32 -37.79
CA GLY A 95 -5.45 -22.84 -37.69
C GLY A 95 -5.12 -21.54 -38.41
N ALA A 96 -4.27 -20.73 -37.75
CA ALA A 96 -3.30 -19.86 -38.40
C ALA A 96 -2.21 -19.51 -37.39
N GLU A 97 -1.03 -20.12 -37.57
CA GLU A 97 0.22 -19.74 -36.92
C GLU A 97 0.71 -18.37 -37.44
N VAL A 98 0.02 -17.26 -37.13
CA VAL A 98 0.56 -15.93 -37.43
C VAL A 98 0.09 -14.91 -36.39
N GLY A 99 1.01 -14.39 -35.58
CA GLY A 99 0.87 -13.06 -34.98
C GLY A 99 0.62 -12.92 -33.47
N ALA A 100 1.03 -13.86 -32.63
CA ALA A 100 0.89 -13.75 -31.17
C ALA A 100 1.62 -12.54 -30.54
N GLY A 101 2.65 -11.99 -31.20
CA GLY A 101 3.41 -10.84 -30.70
C GLY A 101 2.71 -9.48 -30.79
N LYS A 102 1.78 -9.30 -31.75
CA LYS A 102 1.05 -8.02 -31.92
C LYS A 102 -0.26 -7.98 -31.12
N LYS A 103 -0.92 -9.12 -30.92
CA LYS A 103 -2.16 -9.20 -30.14
C LYS A 103 -1.96 -9.06 -28.63
N ALA A 104 -0.76 -9.35 -28.11
CA ALA A 104 -0.46 -9.13 -26.69
C ALA A 104 -0.45 -7.63 -26.30
N GLU A 105 -0.07 -6.73 -27.23
CA GLU A 105 -0.20 -5.28 -27.03
C GLU A 105 -1.68 -4.83 -27.14
N GLU A 106 -2.46 -5.42 -28.06
CA GLU A 106 -3.89 -5.13 -28.18
C GLU A 106 -4.73 -5.67 -27.01
N LEU A 107 -4.35 -6.80 -26.39
CA LEU A 107 -5.02 -7.41 -25.23
C LEU A 107 -4.80 -6.62 -23.93
N SER A 108 -3.70 -5.86 -23.81
CA SER A 108 -3.56 -4.84 -22.76
C SER A 108 -4.44 -3.60 -23.02
N SER A 109 -4.99 -3.46 -24.22
CA SER A 109 -5.72 -2.27 -24.68
C SER A 109 -7.23 -2.49 -24.84
N SER A 110 -7.75 -3.72 -24.81
CA SER A 110 -9.18 -3.96 -25.07
C SER A 110 -10.11 -3.76 -23.85
N GLY A 111 -9.67 -2.91 -22.93
CA GLY A 111 -10.40 -2.38 -21.79
C GLY A 111 -9.59 -1.24 -21.19
N THR A 112 -9.16 -0.32 -22.06
CA THR A 112 -8.13 0.69 -21.79
C THR A 112 -8.37 1.37 -20.44
N ILE A 113 -7.29 1.55 -19.68
CA ILE A 113 -7.20 2.39 -18.48
C ILE A 113 -8.09 3.68 -18.60
N ILE A 114 -8.18 4.23 -19.80
CA ILE A 114 -9.01 5.38 -20.20
C ILE A 114 -10.53 5.18 -19.94
N ASP A 115 -11.11 4.00 -20.18
CA ASP A 115 -12.54 3.73 -19.94
C ASP A 115 -12.84 3.64 -18.43
N ALA A 116 -11.85 3.28 -17.62
CA ALA A 116 -11.93 3.36 -16.17
C ALA A 116 -11.90 4.80 -15.63
N PHE A 117 -11.17 5.69 -16.32
CA PHE A 117 -11.19 7.13 -16.06
C PHE A 117 -12.47 7.82 -16.55
N ARG A 118 -13.30 7.13 -17.35
CA ARG A 118 -14.53 7.67 -17.92
C ARG A 118 -15.67 7.77 -16.90
N SER A 119 -15.71 6.87 -15.92
CA SER A 119 -16.72 6.91 -14.85
C SER A 119 -16.42 8.05 -13.85
N PRO A 120 -17.35 9.01 -13.66
CA PRO A 120 -17.11 10.17 -12.81
C PRO A 120 -16.95 9.80 -11.32
N ALA A 121 -17.66 8.77 -10.85
CA ALA A 121 -17.55 8.29 -9.47
C ALA A 121 -16.17 7.66 -9.19
N THR A 122 -15.66 6.86 -10.13
CA THR A 122 -14.34 6.23 -10.01
C THR A 122 -13.21 7.25 -10.09
N ARG A 123 -13.35 8.28 -10.94
CA ARG A 123 -12.38 9.37 -11.05
C ARG A 123 -12.23 10.15 -9.74
N ILE A 124 -13.34 10.50 -9.09
CA ILE A 124 -13.29 11.23 -7.80
C ILE A 124 -12.59 10.38 -6.74
N ARG A 125 -12.87 9.07 -6.68
CA ARG A 125 -12.20 8.16 -5.74
C ARG A 125 -10.72 8.01 -6.02
N LEU A 126 -10.32 7.96 -7.28
CA LEU A 126 -8.93 7.90 -7.68
C LEU A 126 -8.19 9.18 -7.26
N VAL A 127 -8.74 10.35 -7.53
CA VAL A 127 -8.14 11.63 -7.14
C VAL A 127 -8.02 11.74 -5.61
N LEU A 128 -9.07 11.38 -4.88
CA LEU A 128 -9.02 11.34 -3.41
C LEU A 128 -7.96 10.36 -2.90
N SER A 129 -7.90 9.15 -3.44
CA SER A 129 -6.90 8.15 -3.06
C SER A 129 -5.48 8.66 -3.33
N VAL A 130 -5.23 9.27 -4.49
CA VAL A 130 -3.93 9.86 -4.86
C VAL A 130 -3.52 10.97 -3.90
N ILE A 131 -4.44 11.88 -3.55
CA ILE A 131 -4.16 12.97 -2.59
C ILE A 131 -3.87 12.39 -1.20
N ILE A 132 -4.64 11.39 -0.75
CA ILE A 132 -4.44 10.75 0.55
C ILE A 132 -3.07 10.03 0.59
N HIS A 133 -2.67 9.32 -0.46
CA HIS A 133 -1.33 8.70 -0.53
C HIS A 133 -0.23 9.74 -0.49
N PHE A 134 -0.39 10.83 -1.23
CA PHE A 134 0.57 11.93 -1.23
C PHE A 134 0.74 12.53 0.17
N LEU A 135 -0.36 12.91 0.83
CA LEU A 135 -0.32 13.48 2.20
C LEU A 135 0.26 12.48 3.19
N CYS A 136 -0.15 11.22 3.12
CA CYS A 136 0.35 10.17 4.00
C CYS A 136 1.88 9.98 3.84
N ALA A 137 2.38 9.98 2.61
CA ALA A 137 3.80 9.87 2.33
C ALA A 137 4.60 11.08 2.83
N VAL A 138 4.10 12.31 2.64
CA VAL A 138 4.74 13.53 3.18
C VAL A 138 4.91 13.41 4.69
N VAL A 139 3.88 12.94 5.42
CA VAL A 139 3.94 12.76 6.87
C VAL A 139 4.88 11.60 7.26
N TYR A 140 4.79 10.45 6.59
CA TYR A 140 5.62 9.27 6.90
C TYR A 140 7.12 9.54 6.72
N PHE A 141 7.52 10.02 5.53
CA PHE A 141 8.91 10.35 5.24
C PHE A 141 9.36 11.60 5.99
N GLY A 142 8.46 12.57 6.17
CA GLY A 142 8.72 13.78 6.93
C GLY A 142 9.07 13.51 8.39
N LEU A 143 8.26 12.71 9.08
CA LEU A 143 8.55 12.29 10.46
C LEU A 143 9.81 11.44 10.55
N SER A 144 9.98 10.49 9.62
CA SER A 144 11.17 9.63 9.58
C SER A 144 12.47 10.42 9.43
N LEU A 145 12.49 11.46 8.59
CA LEU A 145 13.65 12.32 8.37
C LEU A 145 13.82 13.37 9.47
N ASN A 146 12.73 13.89 10.02
CA ASN A 146 12.79 14.92 11.06
C ASN A 146 13.29 14.37 12.40
N VAL A 147 13.25 13.04 12.59
CA VAL A 147 13.86 12.39 13.74
C VAL A 147 15.39 12.63 13.80
N VAL A 148 16.06 12.88 12.67
CA VAL A 148 17.47 13.28 12.63
C VAL A 148 17.69 14.66 13.28
N ASN A 149 16.71 15.57 13.15
CA ASN A 149 16.79 16.92 13.72
C ASN A 149 16.55 16.97 15.23
N LEU A 150 16.08 15.88 15.85
CA LEU A 150 15.84 15.83 17.30
C LEU A 150 17.13 15.88 18.15
N LYS A 151 18.32 15.97 17.52
CA LYS A 151 19.69 15.90 18.10
C LYS A 151 19.88 14.78 19.15
N THR A 152 19.11 13.71 19.03
CA THR A 152 19.36 12.40 19.66
C THR A 152 20.31 11.60 18.76
N ASN A 153 20.85 10.50 19.29
CA ASN A 153 21.67 9.60 18.48
C ASN A 153 20.81 9.02 17.34
N LEU A 154 21.18 9.34 16.09
CA LEU A 154 20.47 8.95 14.86
C LEU A 154 20.10 7.46 14.84
N TYR A 155 21.04 6.60 15.22
CA TYR A 155 20.87 5.15 15.15
C TYR A 155 19.80 4.64 16.10
N VAL A 156 19.81 5.12 17.36
CA VAL A 156 18.81 4.77 18.38
C VAL A 156 17.42 5.22 17.94
N SER A 157 17.36 6.43 17.39
CA SER A 157 16.15 7.03 16.88
C SER A 157 15.53 6.26 15.70
N VAL A 158 16.33 5.75 14.76
CA VAL A 158 15.85 4.89 13.67
C VAL A 158 15.36 3.54 14.20
N VAL A 159 16.08 2.92 15.13
CA VAL A 159 15.64 1.67 15.78
C VAL A 159 14.31 1.86 16.50
N LEU A 160 14.13 2.98 17.21
CA LEU A 160 12.87 3.29 17.88
C LEU A 160 11.71 3.45 16.89
N ASN A 161 11.92 4.08 15.74
CA ASN A 161 10.90 4.15 14.69
C ASN A 161 10.53 2.75 14.17
N SER A 162 11.51 1.92 13.82
CA SER A 162 11.26 0.55 13.35
C SER A 162 10.56 -0.30 14.40
N LEU A 163 10.93 -0.14 15.67
CA LEU A 163 10.27 -0.84 16.78
C LEU A 163 8.85 -0.33 17.01
N ALA A 164 8.55 0.94 16.72
CA ALA A 164 7.20 1.48 16.78
C ALA A 164 6.32 1.05 15.58
N GLU A 165 6.90 0.81 14.41
CA GLU A 165 6.18 0.28 13.24
C GLU A 165 5.65 -1.14 13.47
N MET A 166 6.42 -2.02 14.10
CA MET A 166 6.02 -3.41 14.34
C MET A 166 4.69 -3.58 15.10
N PRO A 167 4.48 -3.00 16.29
CA PRO A 167 3.22 -3.10 17.00
C PRO A 167 2.09 -2.36 16.27
N SER A 168 2.42 -1.34 15.47
CA SER A 168 1.44 -0.65 14.63
C SER A 168 0.79 -1.61 13.63
N TYR A 169 1.55 -2.51 13.03
CA TYR A 169 1.00 -3.49 12.08
C TYR A 169 0.12 -4.53 12.76
N VAL A 170 0.49 -5.01 13.94
CA VAL A 170 -0.32 -5.93 14.74
C VAL A 170 -1.63 -5.24 15.13
N LEU A 171 -1.55 -4.04 15.69
CA LEU A 171 -2.72 -3.30 16.14
C LEU A 171 -3.64 -2.97 14.97
N THR A 172 -3.08 -2.56 13.83
CA THR A 172 -3.86 -2.31 12.62
C THR A 172 -4.58 -3.56 12.16
N ALA A 173 -3.92 -4.72 12.15
CA ALA A 173 -4.54 -5.98 11.77
C ALA A 173 -5.70 -6.37 12.69
N LEU A 174 -5.54 -6.20 14.01
CA LEU A 174 -6.59 -6.47 15.00
C LEU A 174 -7.77 -5.50 14.89
N LEU A 175 -7.48 -4.20 14.78
CA LEU A 175 -8.50 -3.16 14.63
C LEU A 175 -9.30 -3.31 13.34
N LEU A 176 -8.65 -3.76 12.26
CA LEU A 176 -9.31 -3.96 10.97
C LEU A 176 -10.40 -5.03 11.04
N GLN A 177 -10.18 -6.07 11.83
CA GLN A 177 -11.13 -7.16 12.02
C GLN A 177 -12.38 -6.70 12.77
N HIS A 178 -12.27 -5.70 13.65
CA HIS A 178 -13.36 -5.31 14.55
C HIS A 178 -14.10 -4.02 14.12
N PHE A 179 -13.35 -2.98 13.73
CA PHE A 179 -13.91 -1.66 13.42
C PHE A 179 -14.05 -1.40 11.92
N GLY A 180 -13.43 -2.21 11.08
CA GLY A 180 -13.42 -2.01 9.63
C GLY A 180 -12.32 -1.08 9.12
N ARG A 181 -12.30 -0.82 7.82
CA ARG A 181 -11.15 -0.19 7.14
C ARG A 181 -11.20 1.33 7.23
N LYS A 182 -12.37 1.93 7.03
CA LYS A 182 -12.50 3.40 7.04
C LYS A 182 -12.24 4.04 8.40
N PRO A 183 -12.89 3.63 9.51
CA PRO A 183 -12.71 4.32 10.79
C PRO A 183 -11.31 4.11 11.36
N VAL A 184 -10.66 2.97 11.08
CA VAL A 184 -9.28 2.71 11.50
C VAL A 184 -8.30 3.62 10.77
N ALA A 185 -8.47 3.81 9.45
CA ALA A 185 -7.63 4.73 8.68
C ALA A 185 -7.77 6.19 9.14
N ILE A 186 -9.01 6.64 9.37
CA ILE A 186 -9.30 7.99 9.87
C ILE A 186 -8.72 8.16 11.27
N GLY A 187 -8.98 7.21 12.18
CA GLY A 187 -8.53 7.27 13.56
C GLY A 187 -7.01 7.35 13.67
N MET A 188 -6.29 6.50 12.93
CA MET A 188 -4.83 6.48 12.95
C MET A 188 -4.21 7.73 12.31
N MET A 189 -4.82 8.26 11.23
CA MET A 189 -4.30 9.45 10.57
C MET A 189 -4.59 10.74 11.35
N LEU A 190 -5.76 10.84 11.99
CA LEU A 190 -6.07 11.94 12.91
C LEU A 190 -5.21 11.85 14.17
N LEU A 191 -5.00 10.66 14.72
CA LEU A 191 -4.08 10.43 15.84
C LEU A 191 -2.69 10.97 15.48
N SER A 192 -2.13 10.55 14.33
CA SER A 192 -0.84 11.07 13.87
C SER A 192 -0.84 12.59 13.70
N GLY A 193 -1.87 13.16 13.05
CA GLY A 193 -2.02 14.60 12.86
C GLY A 193 -2.05 15.40 14.17
N VAL A 194 -2.86 14.98 15.15
CA VAL A 194 -3.00 15.63 16.46
C VAL A 194 -1.71 15.55 17.27
N PHE A 195 -1.03 14.40 17.27
CA PHE A 195 0.24 14.26 17.98
C PHE A 195 1.37 15.07 17.31
N CYS A 196 1.35 15.20 15.98
CA CYS A 196 2.27 16.06 15.24
C CYS A 196 2.03 17.56 15.52
N THR A 197 0.77 18.02 15.55
CA THR A 197 0.46 19.42 15.89
C THR A 197 0.81 19.73 17.35
N ALA A 198 0.51 18.82 18.29
CA ALA A 198 0.92 18.93 19.69
C ALA A 198 2.45 19.03 19.82
N GLY A 199 3.19 18.20 19.08
CA GLY A 199 4.66 18.26 19.01
C GLY A 199 5.22 19.56 18.42
N SER A 200 4.43 20.33 17.66
CA SER A 200 4.82 21.65 17.14
C SER A 200 4.73 22.78 18.17
N LEU A 201 3.81 22.64 19.14
CA LEU A 201 3.55 23.63 20.19
C LEU A 201 4.58 23.55 21.34
N ILE A 202 5.22 22.38 21.48
CA ILE A 202 6.17 22.07 22.55
C ILE A 202 7.59 22.36 22.04
N ALA A 203 8.20 23.43 22.55
CA ALA A 203 9.48 23.97 22.06
C ALA A 203 10.44 24.40 23.17
N GLY A 204 10.25 23.89 24.38
CA GLY A 204 11.10 24.13 25.54
C GLY A 204 12.24 23.11 25.68
N ALA A 205 13.14 23.40 26.63
CA ALA A 205 14.33 22.62 26.89
C ALA A 205 14.10 21.51 27.93
N GLY A 206 14.79 20.38 27.77
CA GLY A 206 14.82 19.29 28.76
C GLY A 206 13.65 18.30 28.65
N ALA A 207 12.69 18.38 29.56
CA ALA A 207 11.53 17.47 29.63
C ALA A 207 10.65 17.53 28.37
N GLU A 208 10.49 18.73 27.81
CA GLU A 208 9.72 18.97 26.58
C GLU A 208 10.30 18.25 25.35
N ARG A 209 11.60 17.94 25.35
CA ARG A 209 12.26 17.17 24.27
C ARG A 209 11.85 15.71 24.27
N VAL A 210 11.70 15.11 25.46
CA VAL A 210 11.22 13.73 25.61
C VAL A 210 9.78 13.67 25.13
N VAL A 211 8.95 14.62 25.55
CA VAL A 211 7.55 14.72 25.09
C VAL A 211 7.48 14.85 23.57
N ARG A 212 8.30 15.72 22.96
CA ARG A 212 8.37 15.87 21.50
C ARG A 212 8.78 14.58 20.78
N THR A 213 9.70 13.82 21.36
CA THR A 213 10.14 12.53 20.82
C THR A 213 9.02 11.49 20.92
N VAL A 214 8.33 11.42 22.06
CA VAL A 214 7.16 10.55 22.25
C VAL A 214 6.04 10.91 21.28
N CYS A 215 5.74 12.19 21.09
CA CYS A 215 4.78 12.65 20.08
C CYS A 215 5.18 12.23 18.66
N GLY A 216 6.48 12.30 18.31
CA GLY A 216 6.99 11.82 17.04
C GLY A 216 6.84 10.30 16.86
N VAL A 217 7.11 9.51 17.92
CA VAL A 217 6.96 8.05 17.91
C VAL A 217 5.48 7.62 17.83
N VAL A 218 4.58 8.32 18.51
CA VAL A 218 3.13 8.09 18.35
C VAL A 218 2.65 8.52 16.96
N GLY A 219 3.22 9.61 16.43
CA GLY A 219 2.97 10.08 15.07
C GLY A 219 3.39 9.07 14.00
N ILE A 220 4.60 8.49 14.12
CA ILE A 220 5.10 7.46 13.20
C ILE A 220 4.28 6.17 13.33
N PHE A 221 3.87 5.81 14.54
CA PHE A 221 3.00 4.67 14.80
C PHE A 221 1.68 4.78 14.03
N GLY A 222 1.00 5.93 14.15
CA GLY A 222 -0.29 6.16 13.49
C GLY A 222 -0.16 6.25 11.96
N ILE A 223 0.85 6.96 11.45
CA ILE A 223 0.99 7.11 9.99
C ILE A 223 1.44 5.80 9.32
N SER A 224 2.24 4.98 10.00
CA SER A 224 2.66 3.66 9.48
C SER A 224 1.50 2.67 9.41
N ALA A 225 0.57 2.71 10.38
CA ALA A 225 -0.69 1.98 10.32
C ALA A 225 -1.48 2.38 9.07
N THR A 226 -1.68 3.69 8.88
CA THR A 226 -2.46 4.22 7.77
C THR A 226 -1.81 3.91 6.42
N TYR A 227 -0.49 4.01 6.29
CA TYR A 227 0.21 3.72 5.04
C TYR A 227 -0.04 2.27 4.57
N ASN A 228 0.03 1.33 5.51
CA ASN A 228 -0.23 -0.09 5.22
C ASN A 228 -1.69 -0.34 4.88
N LEU A 229 -2.60 0.23 5.65
CA LEU A 229 -4.02 0.13 5.40
C LEU A 229 -4.41 0.71 4.05
N LEU A 230 -3.80 1.83 3.65
CA LEU A 230 -4.08 2.52 2.40
C LEU A 230 -3.69 1.68 1.18
N ALA A 231 -2.58 0.93 1.25
CA ALA A 231 -2.19 -0.01 0.20
C ALA A 231 -3.24 -1.13 0.01
N VAL A 232 -3.72 -1.72 1.12
CA VAL A 232 -4.76 -2.76 1.08
C VAL A 232 -6.11 -2.18 0.63
N TYR A 233 -6.48 -1.03 1.18
CA TYR A 233 -7.72 -0.32 0.87
C TYR A 233 -7.81 0.04 -0.62
N THR A 234 -6.71 0.48 -1.23
CA THR A 234 -6.64 0.77 -2.66
C THR A 234 -6.77 -0.49 -3.51
N ALA A 235 -6.20 -1.61 -3.06
CA ALA A 235 -6.39 -2.87 -3.76
C ALA A 235 -7.86 -3.35 -3.74
N GLU A 236 -8.64 -2.99 -2.73
CA GLU A 236 -10.04 -3.41 -2.62
C GLU A 236 -11.04 -2.44 -3.22
N LEU A 237 -10.70 -1.15 -3.23
CA LEU A 237 -11.57 -0.11 -3.77
C LEU A 237 -11.69 -0.19 -5.30
N PHE A 238 -10.66 -0.71 -5.98
CA PHE A 238 -10.58 -0.73 -7.44
C PHE A 238 -10.69 -2.15 -8.03
N PRO A 239 -11.42 -2.31 -9.16
CA PRO A 239 -11.58 -3.61 -9.82
C PRO A 239 -10.27 -4.07 -10.45
N THR A 240 -10.13 -5.39 -10.60
CA THR A 240 -8.88 -6.06 -11.02
C THR A 240 -8.30 -5.50 -12.33
N VAL A 241 -9.16 -5.13 -13.29
CA VAL A 241 -8.78 -4.54 -14.58
C VAL A 241 -8.00 -3.22 -14.47
N VAL A 242 -8.22 -2.42 -13.42
CA VAL A 242 -7.67 -1.06 -13.30
C VAL A 242 -6.82 -0.89 -12.07
N ARG A 243 -6.93 -1.82 -11.12
CA ARG A 243 -6.23 -1.84 -9.83
C ARG A 243 -4.73 -1.62 -9.98
N THR A 244 -4.07 -2.26 -10.94
CA THR A 244 -2.62 -2.15 -11.15
C THR A 244 -2.22 -0.73 -11.57
N ALA A 245 -2.99 -0.11 -12.48
CA ALA A 245 -2.76 1.26 -12.91
C ALA A 245 -3.00 2.25 -11.75
N VAL A 246 -4.08 2.08 -10.99
CA VAL A 246 -4.40 2.97 -9.86
C VAL A 246 -3.38 2.84 -8.74
N LEU A 247 -2.98 1.62 -8.37
CA LEU A 247 -1.90 1.38 -7.42
C LEU A 247 -0.59 2.02 -7.90
N GLY A 248 -0.26 1.91 -9.20
CA GLY A 248 0.90 2.59 -9.78
C GLY A 248 0.86 4.11 -9.62
N CYS A 249 -0.27 4.75 -9.93
CA CYS A 249 -0.47 6.19 -9.75
C CYS A 249 -0.40 6.61 -8.28
N ALA A 250 -1.02 5.84 -7.38
CA ALA A 250 -0.99 6.09 -5.95
C ALA A 250 0.42 5.97 -5.37
N MET A 251 1.19 4.97 -5.82
CA MET A 251 2.59 4.81 -5.45
C MET A 251 3.45 5.94 -6.00
N GLN A 252 3.26 6.39 -7.25
CA GLN A 252 3.96 7.58 -7.75
C GLN A 252 3.66 8.83 -6.92
N ALA A 253 2.41 9.04 -6.54
CA ALA A 253 2.03 10.15 -5.67
C ALA A 253 2.71 10.05 -4.30
N SER A 254 2.82 8.85 -3.74
CA SER A 254 3.60 8.60 -2.51
C SER A 254 5.08 8.97 -2.70
N GLN A 255 5.69 8.65 -3.85
CA GLN A 255 7.08 9.01 -4.13
C GLN A 255 7.28 10.52 -4.33
N MET A 256 6.31 11.22 -4.93
CA MET A 256 6.32 12.69 -4.98
C MET A 256 6.28 13.31 -3.59
N GLY A 257 5.48 12.74 -2.68
CA GLY A 257 5.45 13.14 -1.27
C GLY A 257 6.79 12.92 -0.57
N ALA A 258 7.46 11.79 -0.86
CA ALA A 258 8.80 11.48 -0.35
C ALA A 258 9.86 12.49 -0.80
N ILE A 259 9.78 12.97 -2.05
CA ILE A 259 10.69 13.99 -2.58
C ILE A 259 10.48 15.36 -1.90
N LEU A 260 9.23 15.69 -1.59
CA LEU A 260 8.88 16.94 -0.89
C LEU A 260 9.18 16.91 0.62
N ALA A 261 9.17 15.73 1.25
CA ALA A 261 9.39 15.59 2.69
C ALA A 261 10.72 16.22 3.18
N PRO A 262 11.90 15.96 2.59
CA PRO A 262 13.15 16.61 2.98
C PRO A 262 13.09 18.14 2.87
N LEU A 263 12.44 18.68 1.83
CA LEU A 263 12.30 20.12 1.67
C LEU A 263 11.54 20.73 2.84
N VAL A 264 10.44 20.08 3.26
CA VAL A 264 9.66 20.50 4.44
C VAL A 264 10.47 20.40 5.72
N VAL A 265 11.29 19.36 5.89
CA VAL A 265 12.12 19.14 7.10
C VAL A 265 13.23 20.19 7.24
N VAL A 266 13.73 20.75 6.14
CA VAL A 266 14.77 21.79 6.14
C VAL A 266 14.22 23.17 6.55
N LEU A 267 12.89 23.39 6.50
CA LEU A 267 12.29 24.63 6.99
C LEU A 267 12.44 24.76 8.52
N ARG A 268 12.57 26.02 9.00
CA ARG A 268 12.84 26.38 10.42
C ARG A 268 12.04 25.55 11.45
N GLU A 269 12.69 25.26 12.58
CA GLU A 269 12.41 24.25 13.63
C GLU A 269 10.94 23.94 14.05
N ARG A 270 9.97 24.84 13.85
CA ARG A 270 8.55 24.61 14.21
C ARG A 270 7.64 24.32 13.02
N VAL A 271 8.04 24.74 11.82
CA VAL A 271 7.25 24.62 10.60
C VAL A 271 7.04 23.15 10.17
N PRO A 272 8.03 22.23 10.25
CA PRO A 272 7.84 20.86 9.78
C PRO A 272 6.73 20.12 10.52
N PHE A 273 6.70 20.20 11.85
CA PHE A 273 5.68 19.54 12.68
C PHE A 273 4.27 20.07 12.43
N ALA A 274 4.13 21.40 12.24
CA ALA A 274 2.85 22.01 11.91
C ALA A 274 2.35 21.55 10.53
N VAL A 275 3.23 21.48 9.53
CA VAL A 275 2.90 21.01 8.18
C VAL A 275 2.51 19.53 8.18
N PHE A 276 3.23 18.68 8.91
CA PHE A 276 2.89 17.26 9.06
C PHE A 276 1.57 17.06 9.80
N GLY A 277 1.32 17.84 10.86
CA GLY A 277 0.07 17.80 11.59
C GLY A 277 -1.13 18.21 10.72
N MET A 278 -1.01 19.33 9.98
CA MET A 278 -2.05 19.80 9.08
C MET A 278 -2.32 18.83 7.92
N SER A 279 -1.27 18.26 7.31
CA SER A 279 -1.44 17.26 6.25
C SER A 279 -2.08 15.97 6.76
N GLY A 280 -1.77 15.52 7.98
CA GLY A 280 -2.44 14.39 8.62
C GLY A 280 -3.93 14.65 8.88
N ILE A 281 -4.28 15.83 9.41
CA ILE A 281 -5.67 16.21 9.66
C ILE A 281 -6.46 16.32 8.35
N VAL A 282 -5.92 17.05 7.37
CA VAL A 282 -6.54 17.22 6.05
C VAL A 282 -6.73 15.87 5.38
N GLY A 283 -5.73 15.00 5.39
CA GLY A 283 -5.86 13.66 4.85
C GLY A 283 -6.95 12.85 5.56
N GLY A 284 -7.05 12.95 6.90
CA GLY A 284 -8.04 12.22 7.69
C GLY A 284 -9.46 12.67 7.35
N LEU A 285 -9.64 13.97 7.14
CA LEU A 285 -10.90 14.57 6.67
C LEU A 285 -11.23 14.12 5.23
N LEU A 286 -10.26 14.10 4.32
CA LEU A 286 -10.47 13.59 2.95
C LEU A 286 -10.85 12.10 2.95
N PHE A 287 -10.34 11.33 3.91
CA PHE A 287 -10.69 9.92 4.06
C PHE A 287 -12.17 9.73 4.45
N LEU A 288 -12.82 10.70 5.09
CA LEU A 288 -14.27 10.64 5.37
C LEU A 288 -15.11 10.58 4.10
N CYS A 289 -14.64 11.19 3.01
CA CYS A 289 -15.31 11.18 1.71
C CYS A 289 -15.18 9.83 0.97
N GLN A 290 -14.36 8.90 1.48
CA GLN A 290 -14.19 7.59 0.89
C GLN A 290 -15.27 6.60 1.39
N PRO A 291 -15.76 5.68 0.54
CA PRO A 291 -16.74 4.67 0.94
C PRO A 291 -16.11 3.59 1.84
N GLU A 292 -16.90 2.97 2.71
CA GLU A 292 -16.43 1.78 3.46
C GLU A 292 -16.30 0.59 2.50
N THR A 293 -15.21 -0.19 2.64
CA THR A 293 -14.92 -1.37 1.81
C THR A 293 -15.13 -2.70 2.54
N MET A 294 -15.36 -2.69 3.85
CA MET A 294 -15.64 -3.90 4.61
C MET A 294 -16.90 -4.63 4.14
N ASN A 295 -16.80 -5.96 4.04
CA ASN A 295 -17.86 -6.89 3.64
C ASN A 295 -18.49 -6.64 2.26
N LYS A 296 -17.84 -5.88 1.38
CA LYS A 296 -18.29 -5.72 -0.01
C LYS A 296 -17.61 -6.76 -0.90
N PRO A 297 -18.33 -7.34 -1.88
CA PRO A 297 -17.73 -8.25 -2.85
C PRO A 297 -16.68 -7.49 -3.67
N LEU A 298 -15.56 -8.16 -3.97
CA LEU A 298 -14.60 -7.64 -4.93
C LEU A 298 -15.22 -7.72 -6.32
N TYR A 299 -15.35 -6.57 -6.98
CA TYR A 299 -15.84 -6.50 -8.34
C TYR A 299 -14.69 -6.73 -9.31
N ASP A 300 -14.86 -7.66 -10.24
CA ASP A 300 -13.89 -7.88 -11.33
C ASP A 300 -14.06 -6.88 -12.48
N THR A 301 -15.25 -6.27 -12.61
CA THR A 301 -15.58 -5.34 -13.70
C THR A 301 -16.08 -4.00 -13.17
N MET A 302 -15.79 -2.93 -13.93
CA MET A 302 -16.28 -1.56 -13.64
C MET A 302 -17.81 -1.49 -13.64
N ALA A 303 -18.47 -2.19 -14.55
CA ALA A 303 -19.93 -2.28 -14.60
C ALA A 303 -20.52 -2.99 -13.37
N GLY A 304 -19.80 -3.97 -12.80
CA GLY A 304 -20.16 -4.61 -11.53
C GLY A 304 -20.08 -3.65 -10.35
N LEU A 305 -19.01 -2.84 -10.29
CA LEU A 305 -18.83 -1.80 -9.26
C LEU A 305 -19.94 -0.75 -9.32
N GLU A 306 -20.27 -0.22 -10.50
CA GLU A 306 -21.33 0.80 -10.66
C GLU A 306 -22.73 0.26 -10.32
N LYS A 307 -23.02 -1.01 -10.63
CA LYS A 307 -24.28 -1.66 -10.26
C LYS A 307 -24.38 -1.89 -8.75
N GLY A 308 -23.31 -2.36 -8.12
CA GLY A 308 -23.23 -2.55 -6.68
C GLY A 308 -23.40 -1.25 -5.90
N GLU A 309 -22.88 -0.14 -6.42
CA GLU A 309 -23.04 1.19 -5.83
C GLU A 309 -24.46 1.73 -5.91
N ARG A 310 -25.13 1.54 -7.05
CA ARG A 310 -26.54 1.93 -7.19
C ARG A 310 -27.43 1.12 -6.24
N ALA A 311 -27.14 -0.18 -6.07
CA ALA A 311 -27.84 -1.03 -5.12
C ALA A 311 -27.63 -0.57 -3.67
N SER A 312 -26.38 -0.30 -3.25
CA SER A 312 -26.10 0.17 -1.88
C SER A 312 -26.73 1.54 -1.59
N ARG A 313 -26.78 2.42 -2.60
CA ARG A 313 -27.39 3.75 -2.44
C ARG A 313 -28.91 3.66 -2.32
N SER A 314 -29.56 2.76 -3.06
CA SER A 314 -31.00 2.51 -2.90
C SER A 314 -31.35 1.86 -1.56
N GLU A 315 -30.47 1.03 -1.00
CA GLU A 315 -30.66 0.44 0.33
C GLU A 315 -30.51 1.50 1.44
N ASP A 316 -29.49 2.36 1.38
CA ASP A 316 -29.30 3.46 2.33
C ASP A 316 -30.45 4.50 2.26
N GLU A 317 -30.90 4.86 1.06
CA GLU A 317 -32.04 5.77 0.87
C GLU A 317 -33.36 5.14 1.38
N GLY A 318 -33.55 3.83 1.18
CA GLY A 318 -34.70 3.08 1.73
C GLY A 318 -34.68 2.96 3.26
N ALA A 319 -33.51 2.72 3.86
CA ALA A 319 -33.35 2.66 5.30
C ALA A 319 -33.51 4.03 5.97
N ALA A 320 -33.02 5.10 5.34
CA ALA A 320 -33.22 6.47 5.81
C ALA A 320 -34.68 6.91 5.74
N ALA A 321 -35.41 6.52 4.68
CA ALA A 321 -36.84 6.77 4.56
C ALA A 321 -37.65 6.03 5.65
N ALA A 322 -37.32 4.75 5.91
CA ALA A 322 -37.97 3.97 6.97
C ALA A 322 -37.66 4.50 8.38
N ALA A 323 -36.46 5.02 8.61
CA ALA A 323 -36.08 5.65 9.88
C ALA A 323 -36.79 7.00 10.10
N ALA A 324 -37.02 7.77 9.04
CA ALA A 324 -37.79 9.00 9.10
C ALA A 324 -39.28 8.72 9.40
N GLU A 325 -39.86 7.70 8.77
CA GLU A 325 -41.26 7.29 8.98
C GLU A 325 -41.51 6.79 10.42
N ASN A 326 -40.55 6.07 11.02
CA ASN A 326 -40.62 5.65 12.43
C ASN A 326 -40.38 6.79 13.45
N SER A 327 -39.96 7.98 13.02
CA SER A 327 -39.75 9.14 13.89
C SER A 327 -40.93 10.11 13.93
N GLU A 328 -41.92 9.92 13.05
CA GLU A 328 -43.18 10.68 13.01
C GLU A 328 -44.35 9.98 13.73
N ILE A 329 -44.13 8.79 14.31
CA ILE A 329 -45.09 8.04 15.15
C ILE A 329 -44.70 8.16 16.63
#